data_AF-A0A1G6HDR1-F1
#
_entry.id   AF-A0A1G6HDR1-F1
#
_cell.length_a   1.000
_cell.length_b   1.000
_cell.length_c   1.000
_cell.angle_alpha   90.00
_cell.angle_beta   90.00
_cell.angle_gamma   90.00
#
_symmetry.space_group_name_H-M   'P 1'
#
loop_
_entity.id
_entity.type
_entity.pdbx_description
1 polymer ?
#
loop_
_entity_poly.entity_id
_entity_poly.type
_entity_poly.pdbx_seq_one_letter_code
_entity_poly.pdbx_strand_id
1 'polypeptide(L)' 'MNAQQQILNHLKAGKTITVIEAGYKFKCYSLTGVISRLRKNGYDIVTHYESNINNKGTHARYELVEVQS' A
#
# COMPACT_ATOMS: atom_id res chain seq x y z
N MET A 1 15.74 -8.92 -2.24
CA MET A 1 14.90 -7.71 -2.05
C MET A 1 13.61 -8.14 -1.37
N ASN A 2 13.29 -7.58 -0.19
CA ASN A 2 12.10 -7.99 0.57
C ASN A 2 10.86 -7.22 0.05
N ALA A 3 9.68 -7.86 0.05
CA ALA A 3 8.42 -7.27 -0.40
C ALA A 3 8.13 -5.91 0.28
N GLN A 4 8.48 -5.77 1.57
CA GLN A 4 8.35 -4.50 2.29
C GLN A 4 9.14 -3.35 1.63
N GLN A 5 10.39 -3.57 1.22
CA GLN A 5 11.20 -2.54 0.58
C GLN A 5 10.68 -2.20 -0.81
N GLN A 6 10.19 -3.19 -1.56
CA GLN A 6 9.61 -2.95 -2.88
C GLN A 6 8.32 -2.13 -2.79
N ILE A 7 7.44 -2.46 -1.82
CA ILE A 7 6.22 -1.69 -1.55
C ILE A 7 6.58 -0.28 -1.11
N LEU A 8 7.54 -0.11 -0.19
CA LEU A 8 7.97 1.22 0.25
C LEU A 8 8.51 2.05 -0.92
N ASN A 9 9.35 1.48 -1.79
CA ASN A 9 9.88 2.19 -2.95
C ASN A 9 8.77 2.55 -3.96
N HIS A 10 7.80 1.66 -4.15
CA HIS A 10 6.63 1.93 -5.00
C HIS A 10 5.81 3.10 -4.45
N LEU A 11 5.54 3.11 -3.14
CA LEU A 11 4.84 4.19 -2.45
C LEU A 11 5.63 5.51 -2.48
N LYS A 12 6.95 5.48 -2.25
CA LYS A 12 7.84 6.66 -2.33
C LYS A 12 7.90 7.28 -3.72
N ALA A 13 7.62 6.51 -4.78
CA ALA A 13 7.52 7.02 -6.14
C ALA A 13 6.19 7.75 -6.41
N GLY A 14 5.39 8.05 -5.38
CA GLY A 14 4.05 8.67 -5.49
C GLY A 14 2.99 7.71 -6.04
N LYS A 15 3.29 6.41 -6.12
CA LYS A 15 2.33 5.42 -6.62
C LYS A 15 1.54 4.82 -5.47
N THR A 16 0.26 4.58 -5.72
CA THR A 16 -0.64 3.90 -4.80
C THR A 16 -0.68 2.40 -5.08
N ILE A 17 -1.14 1.61 -4.10
CA ILE A 17 -1.18 0.14 -4.23
C ILE A 17 -2.34 -0.49 -3.45
N THR A 18 -2.94 -1.53 -4.03
CA THR A 18 -3.93 -2.40 -3.36
C THR A 18 -3.32 -3.74 -2.97
N VAL A 19 -3.99 -4.49 -2.09
CA VAL A 19 -3.56 -5.86 -1.71
C VAL A 19 -3.41 -6.77 -2.94
N ILE A 20 -4.32 -6.62 -3.90
CA ILE A 20 -4.31 -7.41 -5.14
C ILE A 20 -3.08 -7.05 -5.97
N GLU A 21 -2.82 -5.77 -6.20
CA GLU A 21 -1.63 -5.31 -6.93
C GLU A 21 -0.32 -5.75 -6.25
N ALA A 22 -0.25 -5.72 -4.92
CA ALA A 22 0.90 -6.18 -4.16
C ALA A 22 1.13 -7.70 -4.29
N GLY A 23 0.06 -8.48 -4.33
CA GLY A 23 0.10 -9.92 -4.60
C GLY A 23 0.67 -10.21 -5.99
N TYR A 24 0.17 -9.52 -7.02
CA TYR A 24 0.63 -9.73 -8.40
C TYR A 24 2.05 -9.20 -8.66
N LYS A 25 2.37 -7.98 -8.22
CA LYS A 25 3.66 -7.32 -8.52
C LYS A 25 4.81 -7.78 -7.62
N PHE A 26 4.52 -8.05 -6.34
CA PHE A 26 5.54 -8.28 -5.31
C PHE A 26 5.37 -9.60 -4.56
N LYS A 27 4.41 -10.46 -4.95
CA LYS A 27 4.06 -11.70 -4.25
C LYS A 27 3.73 -11.48 -2.76
N CYS A 28 3.19 -10.30 -2.43
CA CYS A 28 2.89 -9.89 -1.06
C CYS A 28 1.39 -9.96 -0.78
N TYR A 29 0.97 -11.04 -0.12
CA TYR A 29 -0.43 -11.24 0.29
C TYR A 29 -0.77 -10.59 1.64
N SER A 30 0.24 -10.25 2.43
CA SER A 30 0.12 -9.63 3.75
C SER A 30 0.38 -8.12 3.73
N LEU A 31 -0.08 -7.43 2.67
CA LEU A 31 0.15 -5.99 2.50
C LEU A 31 -0.26 -5.18 3.73
N THR A 32 -1.39 -5.49 4.37
CA THR A 32 -1.84 -4.83 5.61
C THR A 32 -0.78 -4.88 6.72
N GLY A 33 -0.08 -6.00 6.88
CA GLY A 33 0.99 -6.16 7.84
C GLY A 33 2.23 -5.34 7.48
N VAL A 34 2.55 -5.25 6.18
CA VAL A 34 3.62 -4.38 5.67
C VAL A 34 3.30 -2.90 5.95
N ILE A 35 2.09 -2.45 5.60
CA ILE A 35 1.66 -1.07 5.85
C ILE A 35 1.68 -0.75 7.35
N SER A 36 1.22 -1.66 8.22
CA SER A 36 1.28 -1.47 9.67
C SER A 36 2.72 -1.28 10.17
N ARG A 37 3.67 -2.06 9.67
CA ARG A 37 5.10 -1.89 9.99
C ARG A 37 5.65 -0.56 9.47
N LEU A 38 5.29 -0.16 8.26
CA LEU A 38 5.72 1.12 7.70
C LEU A 38 5.18 2.30 8.51
N ARG A 39 3.90 2.27 8.92
CA ARG A 39 3.33 3.29 9.82
C ARG A 39 4.07 3.37 11.14
N LYS A 40 4.42 2.21 11.74
CA LYS A 40 5.24 2.15 12.97
C LYS A 40 6.65 2.73 12.79
N ASN A 41 7.18 2.66 11.58
CA ASN A 41 8.47 3.24 11.22
C ASN A 41 8.39 4.75 10.91
N GLY A 42 7.23 5.39 11.11
CA GLY A 42 7.05 6.83 10.91
C GLY A 42 6.62 7.25 9.50
N TYR A 43 6.28 6.31 8.62
CA TYR A 43 5.75 6.65 7.30
C TYR A 43 4.25 6.99 7.40
N ASP A 44 3.87 8.17 6.92
CA ASP A 44 2.47 8.56 6.85
C ASP A 44 1.79 7.94 5.62
N ILE A 45 1.08 6.84 5.86
CA ILE A 45 0.40 6.08 4.82
C ILE A 45 -1.10 6.12 5.07
N VAL A 46 -1.85 6.76 4.18
CA VAL A 46 -3.31 6.84 4.22
C VAL A 46 -3.94 5.65 3.52
N THR A 47 -5.12 5.26 4.00
CA THR A 47 -5.96 4.23 3.38
C THR A 47 -7.18 4.90 2.76
N HIS A 48 -7.30 4.75 1.45
CA HIS A 48 -8.49 5.12 0.68
C HIS A 48 -9.33 3.87 0.46
N TYR A 49 -10.64 3.99 0.64
CA TYR A 49 -11.58 2.92 0.34
C TYR A 49 -12.22 3.20 -1.01
N GLU A 50 -11.86 2.43 -2.02
CA GLU A 50 -12.37 2.58 -3.38
C GLU A 50 -13.45 1.53 -3.66
N SER A 51 -14.55 1.96 -4.27
CA SER A 51 -15.60 1.05 -4.75
C SER A 51 -15.00 0.07 -5.76
N ASN A 52 -15.36 -1.21 -5.62
CA ASN A 52 -15.00 -2.22 -6.59
C ASN A 52 -15.72 -1.96 -7.92
N ILE A 53 -15.20 -2.50 -9.02
CA ILE A 53 -15.67 -2.27 -10.40
C ILE A 53 -17.16 -2.59 -10.56
N ASN A 54 -17.67 -3.53 -9.76
CA ASN A 54 -19.08 -3.95 -9.77
C ASN A 54 -19.96 -3.26 -8.70
N ASN A 55 -19.44 -2.25 -7.96
CA ASN A 55 -20.11 -1.59 -6.83
C ASN A 55 -20.61 -2.51 -5.70
N LYS A 56 -20.21 -3.79 -5.67
CA LYS A 56 -20.61 -4.78 -4.65
C LYS A 56 -19.74 -4.76 -3.38
N GLY A 57 -18.91 -3.74 -3.20
CA GLY A 57 -18.05 -3.60 -2.03
C GLY A 57 -16.92 -2.59 -2.27
N THR A 58 -16.16 -2.31 -1.22
CA THR A 58 -15.00 -1.41 -1.25
C THR A 58 -13.71 -2.17 -1.00
N HIS A 59 -12.59 -1.69 -1.55
CA HIS A 59 -11.26 -2.24 -1.30
C HIS A 59 -10.30 -1.15 -0.84
N ALA A 60 -9.31 -1.54 -0.02
CA ALA A 60 -8.31 -0.62 0.51
C ALA A 60 -7.21 -0.36 -0.53
N ARG A 61 -6.97 0.92 -0.81
CA ARG A 61 -5.85 1.44 -1.58
C ARG A 61 -4.98 2.29 -0.65
N TYR A 62 -3.67 2.05 -0.68
CA TYR A 62 -2.73 2.72 0.20
C TYR A 62 -1.91 3.74 -0.57
N GLU A 63 -1.74 4.90 0.05
CA GLU A 63 -0.99 6.05 -0.47
C GLU A 63 -0.02 6.55 0.59
N LEU A 64 1.20 6.89 0.20
CA LEU A 64 2.15 7.58 1.05
C LEU A 64 1.96 9.08 0.84
N VAL A 65 1.50 9.80 1.86
CA VAL A 65 1.07 11.20 1.72
C VAL A 65 2.26 12.14 1.70
N GLU A 66 3.21 11.97 2.61
CA GLU A 66 4.58 12.44 2.54
C GLU A 66 5.24 12.15 3.90
N VAL A 67 6.54 11.84 3.89
CA VAL A 67 7.42 12.41 4.91
C VAL A 67 8.26 13.39 4.12
N GLN A 68 7.93 14.68 4.26
CA GLN A 68 8.77 15.78 3.80
C GLN A 68 10.19 15.60 4.33
N SER A 69 11.17 15.63 3.44
CA SER A 69 12.47 16.34 3.55
C SER A 69 13.28 16.08 2.29
#